data_AF-A0A1F7BL89-F1
#
_entry.id   AF-A0A1F7BL89-F1
#
_cell.length_a   1.000
_cell.length_b   1.000
_cell.length_c   1.000
_cell.angle_alpha   90.00
_cell.angle_beta   90.00
_cell.angle_gamma   90.00
#
_symmetry.space_group_name_H-M   'P 1'
#
loop_
_entity.id
_entity.type
_entity.pdbx_description
1 polymer ?
#
loop_
_entity_poly.entity_id
_entity_poly.type
_entity_poly.pdbx_seq_one_letter_code
_entity_poly.pdbx_strand_id
1 'polypeptide(L)'
;MKQRGTMYATCAWVAIIVTIGLAVFFTAIREAYGRRDGVSPSVTPCMGKPDEGGRGTGGGRSLAETSVDLCKQVRPGIYDCTNKETKEMIYEEATKGITWYPTEELHAKMERRFWAVTTAYNGVPWQTDSDFCIAANGEDICALETRGEHSCAALLPFNTRLHIPGFGDCVVRDRLAEKYKYRVDIFMGGVDRIQEAVRWGKRRVEVTIIP
;
A
#
# COMPACT_ATOMS: atom_id res chain seq x y z
N MET A 1 59.89 46.50 -19.08
CA MET A 1 58.56 46.96 -18.65
C MET A 1 57.47 46.20 -19.40
N LYS A 2 56.74 45.28 -18.75
CA LYS A 2 55.48 44.73 -19.28
C LYS A 2 54.65 44.15 -18.13
N GLN A 3 53.41 44.61 -18.04
CA GLN A 3 52.48 44.48 -16.91
C GLN A 3 52.02 43.03 -16.67
N ARG A 4 52.00 42.61 -15.40
CA ARG A 4 51.25 41.43 -14.91
C ARG A 4 50.48 41.88 -13.67
N GLY A 5 49.16 42.06 -13.78
CA GLY A 5 48.37 42.48 -12.62
C GLY A 5 46.91 42.76 -12.93
N THR A 6 46.15 41.76 -13.40
CA THR A 6 44.68 41.90 -13.55
C THR A 6 43.88 40.58 -13.46
N MET A 7 44.49 39.43 -13.16
CA MET A 7 43.76 38.14 -13.20
C MET A 7 43.15 37.67 -11.86
N TYR A 8 43.46 38.31 -10.72
CA TYR A 8 42.99 37.83 -9.41
C TYR A 8 41.70 38.48 -8.91
N ALA A 9 41.21 39.55 -9.54
CA ALA A 9 40.04 40.27 -9.07
C ALA A 9 38.71 39.60 -9.44
N THR A 10 38.64 38.84 -10.54
CA THR A 10 37.37 38.30 -11.05
C THR A 10 36.90 37.02 -10.35
N CYS A 11 37.80 36.22 -9.79
CA CYS A 11 37.43 34.98 -9.08
C CYS A 11 36.82 35.25 -7.68
N ALA A 12 37.25 36.30 -6.99
CA ALA A 12 36.74 36.63 -5.66
C ALA A 12 35.26 37.07 -5.68
N TRP A 13 34.85 37.79 -6.73
CA TRP A 13 33.47 38.27 -6.87
C TRP A 13 32.45 37.16 -7.15
N VAL A 14 32.84 36.12 -7.89
CA VAL A 14 31.96 34.98 -8.19
C VAL A 14 31.69 34.15 -6.93
N ALA A 15 32.69 33.95 -6.07
CA ALA A 15 32.53 33.21 -4.82
C ALA A 15 31.58 33.89 -3.83
N ILE A 16 31.59 35.23 -3.77
CA ILE A 16 30.71 36.01 -2.88
C ILE A 16 29.25 35.96 -3.35
N ILE A 17 28.99 36.02 -4.66
CA ILE A 17 27.62 35.95 -5.21
C ILE A 17 26.99 34.57 -4.95
N VAL A 18 27.75 33.49 -5.10
CA VAL A 18 27.26 32.11 -4.86
C VAL A 18 26.94 31.89 -3.37
N THR A 19 27.75 32.41 -2.45
CA THR A 19 27.50 32.24 -1.01
C THR A 19 26.31 33.05 -0.51
N ILE A 20 26.11 34.28 -1.01
CA ILE A 20 24.92 35.09 -0.68
C ILE A 20 23.64 34.43 -1.23
N GLY A 21 23.68 33.91 -2.46
CA GLY A 21 22.52 33.23 -3.06
C GLY A 21 22.09 31.97 -2.29
N LEU A 22 23.04 31.15 -1.83
CA LEU A 22 22.74 29.96 -1.03
C LEU A 22 22.17 30.30 0.35
N ALA A 23 22.66 31.34 1.02
CA ALA A 23 22.14 31.75 2.32
C ALA A 23 20.68 32.23 2.24
N VAL A 24 20.34 33.02 1.21
CA VAL A 24 18.96 33.48 0.98
C VAL A 24 18.03 32.30 0.66
N PHE A 25 18.49 31.33 -0.13
CA PHE A 25 17.70 30.15 -0.47
C PHE A 25 17.40 29.25 0.75
N PHE A 26 18.38 29.03 1.63
CA PHE A 26 18.18 28.25 2.85
C PHE A 26 17.26 28.95 3.86
N THR A 27 17.25 30.28 3.90
CA THR A 27 16.37 31.06 4.80
C THR A 27 14.92 30.99 4.32
N ALA A 28 14.68 31.07 3.01
CA ALA A 28 13.35 30.91 2.41
C ALA A 28 12.76 29.50 2.60
N ILE A 29 13.58 28.45 2.52
CA ILE A 29 13.12 27.08 2.79
C ILE A 29 12.75 26.91 4.27
N ARG A 30 13.50 27.53 5.19
CA ARG A 30 13.22 27.42 6.63
C ARG A 30 11.92 28.13 7.02
N GLU A 31 11.56 29.24 6.37
CA GLU A 31 10.25 29.88 6.53
C GLU A 31 9.11 29.07 5.88
N ALA A 32 9.34 28.44 4.72
CA ALA A 32 8.32 27.66 4.04
C ALA A 32 7.94 26.34 4.78
N TYR A 33 8.86 25.78 5.58
CA TYR A 33 8.65 24.49 6.26
C TYR A 33 8.57 24.59 7.80
N GLY A 34 8.77 25.76 8.37
CA GLY A 34 8.82 25.99 9.82
C GLY A 34 7.48 26.34 10.47
N ARG A 35 6.40 25.59 10.24
CA ARG A 35 5.18 25.59 11.09
C ARG A 35 4.27 24.41 10.75
N ARG A 36 4.46 23.29 11.47
CA ARG A 36 3.41 22.29 11.70
C ARG A 36 3.48 21.84 13.15
N ASP A 37 3.01 22.71 14.02
CA ASP A 37 2.49 22.28 15.31
C ASP A 37 1.04 21.83 15.08
N GLY A 38 0.71 20.63 15.55
CA GLY A 38 -0.67 20.30 15.89
C GLY A 38 -1.36 19.27 15.00
N VAL A 39 -1.77 18.21 15.69
CA VAL A 39 -2.87 17.29 15.39
C VAL A 39 -2.49 16.05 14.56
N SER A 40 -2.32 14.99 15.35
CA SER A 40 -2.30 13.56 15.01
C SER A 40 -3.44 13.18 14.04
N PRO A 41 -3.21 12.26 13.09
CA PRO A 41 -4.24 11.86 12.13
C PRO A 41 -5.43 11.21 12.84
N SER A 42 -6.60 11.66 12.40
CA SER A 42 -7.90 11.03 12.59
C SER A 42 -7.82 9.52 12.45
N VAL A 43 -8.15 8.82 13.53
CA VAL A 43 -8.51 7.41 13.47
C VAL A 43 -9.88 7.37 12.79
N THR A 44 -9.92 7.11 11.48
CA THR A 44 -11.17 6.75 10.81
C THR A 44 -11.51 5.34 11.25
N PRO A 45 -12.58 5.11 12.03
CA PRO A 45 -12.98 3.75 12.36
C PRO A 45 -13.56 3.13 11.09
N CYS A 46 -12.97 2.05 10.60
CA CYS A 46 -13.61 1.20 9.62
C CYS A 46 -14.80 0.49 10.29
N MET A 47 -15.97 1.15 10.32
CA MET A 47 -17.21 0.46 10.68
C MET A 47 -17.69 -0.28 9.44
N GLY A 48 -17.57 -1.61 9.46
CA GLY A 48 -18.20 -2.48 8.47
C GLY A 48 -19.73 -2.35 8.53
N LYS A 49 -20.39 -2.62 7.41
CA LYS A 49 -21.85 -2.70 7.33
C LYS A 49 -22.38 -3.81 8.27
N PRO A 50 -23.66 -3.73 8.71
CA PRO A 50 -24.33 -4.85 9.35
C PRO A 50 -24.31 -6.10 8.47
N ASP A 51 -23.85 -7.21 9.02
CA ASP A 51 -24.09 -8.55 8.47
C ASP A 51 -25.58 -8.87 8.63
N GLU A 52 -26.36 -8.69 7.58
CA GLU A 52 -27.68 -9.31 7.47
C GLU A 52 -27.50 -10.79 7.11
N GLY A 53 -27.29 -11.62 8.15
CA GLY A 53 -27.46 -13.06 8.05
C GLY A 53 -26.17 -13.86 7.84
N GLY A 54 -25.47 -14.18 8.92
CA GLY A 54 -24.39 -15.16 8.88
C GLY A 54 -23.92 -15.55 10.27
N ARG A 55 -24.25 -16.77 10.71
CA ARG A 55 -23.82 -17.33 11.99
C ARG A 55 -22.32 -17.70 11.89
N GLY A 56 -21.43 -16.73 12.06
CA GLY A 56 -19.99 -16.91 12.06
C GLY A 56 -19.36 -16.36 13.36
N THR A 57 -18.70 -17.22 14.12
CA THR A 57 -18.08 -16.92 15.42
C THR A 57 -16.74 -16.21 15.27
N GLY A 58 -16.73 -15.00 14.69
CA GLY A 58 -15.61 -14.07 14.73
C GLY A 58 -15.96 -12.91 15.66
N GLY A 59 -15.07 -12.56 16.59
CA GLY A 59 -15.27 -11.51 17.61
C GLY A 59 -15.35 -10.08 17.06
N GLY A 60 -16.36 -9.78 16.25
CA GLY A 60 -16.78 -8.44 15.91
C GLY A 60 -17.74 -7.93 16.98
N ARG A 61 -17.47 -6.73 17.53
CA ARG A 61 -18.41 -6.07 18.44
C ARG A 61 -19.70 -5.75 17.70
N SER A 62 -20.83 -5.96 18.36
CA SER A 62 -22.13 -5.67 17.76
C SER A 62 -22.32 -4.16 17.55
N LEU A 63 -23.13 -3.76 16.56
CA LEU A 63 -23.51 -2.36 16.32
C LEU A 63 -24.06 -1.66 17.58
N ALA A 64 -24.73 -2.42 18.46
CA ALA A 64 -25.21 -1.91 19.72
C ALA A 64 -24.06 -1.48 20.64
N GLU A 65 -22.94 -2.20 20.65
CA GLU A 65 -21.75 -1.88 21.45
C GLU A 65 -21.02 -0.63 20.93
N THR A 66 -20.90 -0.47 19.60
CA THR A 66 -20.26 0.73 19.02
C THR A 66 -21.10 2.01 19.18
N SER A 67 -22.44 1.91 19.09
CA SER A 67 -23.34 3.04 19.33
C SER A 67 -23.30 3.55 20.79
N VAL A 68 -23.13 2.64 21.75
CA VAL A 68 -23.08 2.97 23.19
C VAL A 68 -21.76 3.65 23.55
N ASP A 69 -20.66 3.24 22.93
CA ASP A 69 -19.35 3.88 23.11
C ASP A 69 -19.31 5.30 22.51
N LEU A 70 -19.93 5.51 21.34
CA LEU A 70 -20.10 6.86 20.77
C LEU A 70 -20.98 7.75 21.67
N CYS A 71 -22.10 7.23 22.18
CA CYS A 71 -22.99 7.98 23.08
C CYS A 71 -22.26 8.46 24.35
N LYS A 72 -21.36 7.64 24.92
CA LYS A 72 -20.55 8.01 26.08
C LYS A 72 -19.51 9.10 25.77
N GLN A 73 -19.02 9.18 24.54
CA GLN A 73 -18.01 10.15 24.12
C GLN A 73 -18.59 11.52 23.77
N VAL A 74 -19.79 11.57 23.19
CA VAL A 74 -20.35 12.80 22.60
C VAL A 74 -20.86 13.80 23.65
N ARG A 75 -21.23 13.36 24.86
CA ARG A 75 -21.43 14.20 26.09
C ARG A 75 -21.91 13.30 27.25
N PRO A 76 -21.04 12.87 28.18
CA PRO A 76 -21.46 12.01 29.28
C PRO A 76 -22.46 12.75 30.21
N GLY A 77 -23.64 12.17 30.42
CA GLY A 77 -24.66 12.66 31.36
C GLY A 77 -25.82 13.48 30.78
N ILE A 78 -25.83 13.77 29.47
CA ILE A 78 -26.92 14.52 28.81
C ILE A 78 -27.95 13.61 28.15
N TYR A 79 -27.54 12.42 27.70
CA TYR A 79 -28.38 11.50 26.96
C TYR A 79 -28.51 10.16 27.68
N ASP A 80 -29.73 9.61 27.73
CA ASP A 80 -29.94 8.23 28.17
C ASP A 80 -29.50 7.26 27.06
N CYS A 81 -28.24 6.85 27.14
CA CYS A 81 -27.63 5.91 26.19
C CYS A 81 -28.23 4.50 26.23
N THR A 82 -29.23 4.22 27.07
CA THR A 82 -29.97 2.95 27.06
C THR A 82 -31.25 3.03 26.21
N ASN A 83 -31.78 4.23 25.99
CA ASN A 83 -32.97 4.46 25.18
C ASN A 83 -32.66 4.34 23.68
N LYS A 84 -33.48 3.56 22.97
CA LYS A 84 -33.37 3.30 21.54
C LYS A 84 -33.51 4.57 20.69
N GLU A 85 -34.48 5.42 20.97
CA GLU A 85 -34.74 6.68 20.23
C GLU A 85 -33.58 7.66 20.40
N THR A 86 -32.96 7.68 21.59
CA THR A 86 -31.79 8.52 21.87
C THR A 86 -30.56 8.05 21.10
N LYS A 87 -30.37 6.73 20.94
CA LYS A 87 -29.28 6.17 20.12
C LYS A 87 -29.44 6.51 18.65
N GLU A 88 -30.66 6.40 18.12
CA GLU A 88 -30.96 6.70 16.72
C GLU A 88 -30.72 8.18 16.41
N MET A 89 -31.18 9.10 17.30
CA MET A 89 -30.92 10.53 17.17
C MET A 89 -29.42 10.88 17.22
N ILE A 90 -28.66 10.28 18.14
CA ILE A 90 -27.20 10.50 18.22
C ILE A 90 -26.50 9.97 16.96
N TYR A 91 -26.94 8.82 16.44
CA TYR A 91 -26.37 8.27 15.22
C TYR A 91 -26.68 9.17 14.01
N GLU A 92 -27.91 9.64 13.86
CA GLU A 92 -28.30 10.58 12.80
C GLU A 92 -27.51 11.89 12.87
N GLU A 93 -27.41 12.50 14.05
CA GLU A 93 -26.65 13.76 14.20
C GLU A 93 -25.15 13.54 13.99
N ALA A 94 -24.58 12.42 14.46
CA ALA A 94 -23.18 12.08 14.26
C ALA A 94 -22.84 11.73 12.79
N THR A 95 -23.82 11.28 12.02
CA THR A 95 -23.65 10.92 10.60
C THR A 95 -24.13 11.99 9.63
N LYS A 96 -24.74 13.06 10.13
CA LYS A 96 -25.23 14.19 9.34
C LYS A 96 -24.08 14.89 8.63
N GLY A 97 -24.11 14.84 7.30
CA GLY A 97 -23.09 15.44 6.44
C GLY A 97 -21.89 14.54 6.13
N ILE A 98 -21.87 13.29 6.63
CA ILE A 98 -20.91 12.28 6.16
C ILE A 98 -21.44 11.70 4.85
N THR A 99 -20.78 12.01 3.73
CA THR A 99 -21.02 11.33 2.45
C THR A 99 -20.48 9.90 2.54
N TRP A 100 -21.38 8.93 2.64
CA TRP A 100 -21.03 7.52 2.52
C TRP A 100 -20.71 7.20 1.06
N TYR A 101 -19.43 7.12 0.72
CA TYR A 101 -19.02 6.43 -0.49
C TYR A 101 -19.28 4.92 -0.29
N PRO A 102 -19.89 4.22 -1.25
CA PRO A 102 -19.97 2.76 -1.18
C PRO A 102 -18.55 2.21 -1.04
N THR A 103 -18.37 1.26 -0.12
CA THR A 103 -17.06 0.68 0.22
C THR A 103 -16.29 0.16 -0.99
N GLU A 104 -17.00 -0.23 -2.05
CA GLU A 104 -16.40 -0.65 -3.33
C GLU A 104 -15.71 0.50 -4.08
N GLU A 105 -16.29 1.70 -4.11
CA GLU A 105 -15.65 2.88 -4.70
C GLU A 105 -14.44 3.35 -3.88
N LEU A 106 -14.53 3.27 -2.54
CA LEU A 106 -13.41 3.61 -1.66
C LEU A 106 -12.27 2.59 -1.77
N HIS A 107 -12.59 1.29 -1.85
CA HIS A 107 -11.60 0.23 -2.07
C HIS A 107 -10.96 0.30 -3.45
N ALA A 108 -11.73 0.65 -4.50
CA ALA A 108 -11.20 0.90 -5.84
C ALA A 108 -10.28 2.13 -5.87
N LYS A 109 -10.51 3.12 -4.99
CA LYS A 109 -9.76 4.38 -4.95
C LYS A 109 -8.55 4.37 -4.01
N MET A 110 -8.47 3.40 -3.08
CA MET A 110 -7.26 3.19 -2.30
C MET A 110 -6.27 2.37 -3.12
N GLU A 111 -5.46 3.05 -3.94
CA GLU A 111 -4.30 2.44 -4.57
C GLU A 111 -3.35 1.89 -3.49
N ARG A 112 -3.43 0.59 -3.20
CA ARG A 112 -2.51 -0.06 -2.27
C ARG A 112 -1.22 -0.40 -3.02
N ARG A 113 -0.39 0.63 -3.19
CA ARG A 113 0.96 0.49 -3.76
C ARG A 113 1.98 0.17 -2.68
N PHE A 114 2.94 -0.68 -2.98
CA PHE A 114 4.03 -1.00 -2.06
C PHE A 114 5.31 -1.34 -2.82
N TRP A 115 6.45 -1.04 -2.21
CA TRP A 115 7.74 -1.42 -2.77
C TRP A 115 8.06 -2.88 -2.46
N ALA A 116 8.32 -3.67 -3.51
CA ALA A 116 8.72 -5.06 -3.38
C ALA A 116 9.99 -5.35 -4.19
N VAL A 117 10.76 -6.32 -3.71
CA VAL A 117 11.74 -7.00 -4.56
C VAL A 117 10.99 -7.99 -5.43
N THR A 118 11.05 -7.84 -6.74
CA THR A 118 10.47 -8.79 -7.68
C THR A 118 11.56 -9.69 -8.25
N THR A 119 11.27 -10.98 -8.27
CA THR A 119 12.08 -12.03 -8.90
C THR A 119 11.17 -12.88 -9.79
N ALA A 120 11.74 -13.84 -10.50
CA ALA A 120 11.00 -14.79 -11.31
C ALA A 120 11.53 -16.20 -11.06
N TYR A 121 10.63 -17.18 -11.13
CA TYR A 121 10.93 -18.60 -11.02
C TYR A 121 10.19 -19.39 -12.09
N ASN A 122 10.65 -20.62 -12.32
CA ASN A 122 10.09 -21.55 -13.29
C ASN A 122 9.72 -22.87 -12.62
N GLY A 123 8.80 -23.58 -13.26
CA GLY A 123 8.40 -24.93 -12.90
C GLY A 123 9.44 -25.96 -13.32
N VAL A 124 10.56 -26.03 -12.59
CA VAL A 124 11.64 -26.99 -12.86
C VAL A 124 12.12 -27.68 -11.59
N PRO A 125 12.52 -28.97 -11.64
CA PRO A 125 12.85 -29.75 -10.43
C PRO A 125 14.00 -29.22 -9.57
N TRP A 126 14.87 -28.36 -10.12
CA TRP A 126 15.95 -27.73 -9.34
C TRP A 126 15.56 -26.37 -8.73
N GLN A 127 14.34 -25.88 -9.00
CA GLN A 127 13.76 -24.69 -8.39
C GLN A 127 12.57 -25.01 -7.46
N THR A 128 12.07 -26.25 -7.48
CA THR A 128 10.87 -26.72 -6.76
C THR A 128 11.09 -28.14 -6.25
N ASP A 129 10.44 -28.54 -5.16
CA ASP A 129 10.71 -29.81 -4.46
C ASP A 129 9.70 -30.95 -4.76
N SER A 130 8.77 -30.75 -5.71
CA SER A 130 7.65 -31.66 -5.96
C SER A 130 6.97 -31.43 -7.34
N ASP A 131 5.63 -31.51 -7.40
CA ASP A 131 4.80 -31.14 -8.54
C ASP A 131 4.73 -29.61 -8.62
N PHE A 132 5.66 -29.04 -9.38
CA PHE A 132 5.79 -27.60 -9.57
C PHE A 132 4.57 -26.91 -10.16
N CYS A 133 3.60 -27.67 -10.69
CA CYS A 133 2.37 -27.11 -11.22
C CYS A 133 1.33 -26.84 -10.14
N ILE A 134 1.44 -27.41 -8.94
CA ILE A 134 0.46 -27.20 -7.86
C ILE A 134 0.98 -26.14 -6.88
N ALA A 135 0.34 -24.98 -6.87
CA ALA A 135 0.71 -23.88 -5.97
C ALA A 135 0.23 -24.12 -4.52
N ALA A 136 0.72 -23.32 -3.58
CA ALA A 136 0.33 -23.43 -2.17
C ALA A 136 -1.18 -23.22 -1.88
N ASN A 137 -1.96 -22.63 -2.79
CA ASN A 137 -3.42 -22.56 -2.67
C ASN A 137 -4.15 -23.79 -3.26
N GLY A 138 -3.43 -24.75 -3.84
CA GLY A 138 -3.95 -25.97 -4.45
C GLY A 138 -4.33 -25.84 -5.93
N GLU A 139 -4.15 -24.68 -6.56
CA GLU A 139 -4.45 -24.49 -7.99
C GLU A 139 -3.30 -25.00 -8.90
N ASP A 140 -3.66 -25.46 -10.10
CA ASP A 140 -2.72 -25.81 -11.16
C ASP A 140 -2.26 -24.56 -11.93
N ILE A 141 -1.11 -24.01 -11.53
CA ILE A 141 -0.54 -22.79 -12.12
C ILE A 141 0.05 -23.00 -13.52
N CYS A 142 0.35 -24.24 -13.92
CA CYS A 142 0.80 -24.55 -15.27
C CYS A 142 -0.37 -24.48 -16.27
N ALA A 143 -1.51 -25.05 -15.90
CA ALA A 143 -2.74 -24.97 -16.69
C ALA A 143 -3.27 -23.52 -16.76
N LEU A 144 -3.09 -22.74 -15.70
CA LEU A 144 -3.43 -21.31 -15.67
C LEU A 144 -2.50 -20.49 -16.58
N GLU A 145 -1.18 -20.70 -16.52
CA GLU A 145 -0.22 -20.00 -17.36
C GLU A 145 -0.49 -20.27 -18.86
N THR A 146 -0.86 -21.50 -19.22
CA THR A 146 -1.23 -21.85 -20.61
C THR A 146 -2.48 -21.11 -21.08
N ARG A 147 -3.36 -20.68 -20.16
CA ARG A 147 -4.54 -19.85 -20.45
C ARG A 147 -4.24 -18.35 -20.41
N GLY A 148 -2.99 -17.95 -20.16
CA GLY A 148 -2.58 -16.55 -19.97
C GLY A 148 -2.93 -15.99 -18.59
N GLU A 149 -3.23 -16.84 -17.61
CA GLU A 149 -3.54 -16.44 -16.24
C GLU A 149 -2.28 -16.49 -15.37
N HIS A 150 -1.50 -15.41 -15.38
CA HIS A 150 -0.22 -15.35 -14.67
C HIS A 150 -0.36 -15.49 -13.15
N SER A 151 0.56 -16.25 -12.56
CA SER A 151 0.58 -16.58 -11.14
C SER A 151 1.82 -16.01 -10.45
N CYS A 152 1.68 -15.65 -9.18
CA CYS A 152 2.80 -15.17 -8.39
C CYS A 152 2.79 -15.71 -6.95
N ALA A 153 3.98 -15.74 -6.36
CA ALA A 153 4.22 -16.10 -4.97
C ALA A 153 4.44 -14.82 -4.15
N ALA A 154 3.70 -14.66 -3.06
CA ALA A 154 3.84 -13.52 -2.15
C ALA A 154 3.29 -13.86 -0.75
N LEU A 155 3.74 -13.12 0.27
CA LEU A 155 3.10 -13.11 1.61
C LEU A 155 1.91 -12.15 1.66
N LEU A 156 0.99 -12.31 0.71
CA LEU A 156 -0.29 -11.62 0.63
C LEU A 156 -1.42 -12.65 0.66
N PRO A 157 -2.67 -12.26 0.99
CA PRO A 157 -3.81 -13.16 0.89
C PRO A 157 -3.87 -13.83 -0.49
N PHE A 158 -4.26 -15.11 -0.53
CA PHE A 158 -4.48 -15.76 -1.82
C PHE A 158 -5.53 -14.99 -2.63
N ASN A 159 -5.43 -15.07 -3.95
CA ASN A 159 -6.29 -14.38 -4.92
C ASN A 159 -6.11 -12.85 -4.96
N THR A 160 -5.13 -12.29 -4.24
CA THR A 160 -4.76 -10.89 -4.41
C THR A 160 -4.24 -10.68 -5.83
N ARG A 161 -4.83 -9.74 -6.58
CA ARG A 161 -4.36 -9.33 -7.91
C ARG A 161 -3.30 -8.25 -7.78
N LEU A 162 -2.20 -8.40 -8.51
CA LEU A 162 -1.08 -7.46 -8.49
C LEU A 162 -0.79 -6.97 -9.91
N HIS A 163 -0.56 -5.68 -10.06
CA HIS A 163 0.10 -5.11 -11.23
C HIS A 163 1.59 -4.93 -10.93
N ILE A 164 2.45 -5.55 -11.74
CA ILE A 164 3.91 -5.45 -11.62
C ILE A 164 4.45 -4.72 -12.86
N PRO A 165 5.02 -3.51 -12.71
CA PRO A 165 5.56 -2.75 -13.84
C PRO A 165 6.58 -3.55 -14.66
N GLY A 166 6.34 -3.64 -15.97
CA GLY A 166 7.20 -4.35 -16.93
C GLY A 166 6.95 -5.85 -17.04
N PHE A 167 6.09 -6.43 -16.18
CA PHE A 167 5.60 -7.80 -16.33
C PHE A 167 4.13 -7.81 -16.75
N GLY A 168 3.29 -7.07 -16.02
CA GLY A 168 1.84 -7.11 -16.17
C GLY A 168 1.16 -7.58 -14.89
N ASP A 169 -0.03 -8.16 -15.05
CA ASP A 169 -0.87 -8.56 -13.93
C ASP A 169 -0.60 -10.01 -13.52
N CYS A 170 -0.63 -10.30 -12.22
CA CYS A 170 -0.56 -11.67 -11.69
C CYS A 170 -1.52 -11.85 -10.50
N VAL A 171 -1.89 -13.09 -10.23
CA VAL A 171 -2.68 -13.46 -9.05
C VAL A 171 -1.79 -14.20 -8.05
N VAL A 172 -1.88 -13.81 -6.78
CA VAL A 172 -1.16 -14.49 -5.69
C VAL A 172 -1.79 -15.86 -5.44
N ARG A 173 -1.11 -16.90 -5.89
CA ARG A 173 -1.53 -18.30 -5.76
C ARG A 173 -0.56 -19.14 -4.94
N ASP A 174 0.68 -18.69 -4.86
CA ASP A 174 1.74 -19.43 -4.20
C ASP A 174 2.36 -18.65 -3.01
N ARG A 175 3.28 -19.29 -2.30
CA ARG A 175 3.87 -18.77 -1.05
C ARG A 175 5.37 -18.64 -1.11
N LEU A 176 5.85 -17.73 -0.27
CA LEU A 176 7.26 -17.53 -0.01
C LEU A 176 7.57 -17.88 1.44
N ALA A 177 8.82 -18.25 1.71
CA ALA A 177 9.31 -18.35 3.07
C ALA A 177 9.23 -16.99 3.79
N GLU A 178 8.99 -17.00 5.10
CA GLU A 178 8.74 -15.79 5.91
C GLU A 178 9.86 -14.74 5.84
N LYS A 179 11.11 -15.18 5.67
CA LYS A 179 12.28 -14.31 5.45
C LYS A 179 12.16 -13.41 4.21
N TYR A 180 11.22 -13.67 3.31
CA TYR A 180 10.97 -12.94 2.06
C TYR A 180 9.70 -12.08 2.09
N LYS A 181 9.32 -11.52 3.25
CA LYS A 181 8.12 -10.69 3.46
C LYS A 181 7.88 -9.50 2.52
N TYR A 182 8.92 -8.98 1.86
CA TYR A 182 8.80 -7.86 0.90
C TYR A 182 9.20 -8.29 -0.52
N ARG A 183 8.94 -9.55 -0.86
CA ARG A 183 9.22 -10.12 -2.18
C ARG A 183 7.93 -10.56 -2.86
N VAL A 184 7.93 -10.44 -4.18
CA VAL A 184 6.98 -11.09 -5.08
C VAL A 184 7.78 -11.91 -6.09
N ASP A 185 7.48 -13.20 -6.23
CA ASP A 185 8.11 -14.08 -7.21
C ASP A 185 7.12 -14.39 -8.33
N ILE A 186 7.51 -14.14 -9.56
CA ILE A 186 6.67 -14.31 -10.74
C ILE A 186 6.87 -15.71 -11.29
N PHE A 187 5.78 -16.46 -11.48
CA PHE A 187 5.85 -17.73 -12.19
C PHE A 187 5.96 -17.46 -13.69
N MET A 188 6.99 -17.98 -14.35
CA MET A 188 7.21 -17.81 -15.79
C MET A 188 7.05 -19.12 -16.58
N GLY A 189 6.36 -20.12 -16.04
CA GLY A 189 6.15 -21.39 -16.72
C GLY A 189 7.36 -22.33 -16.65
N GLY A 190 7.50 -23.22 -17.63
CA GLY A 190 8.41 -24.36 -17.60
C GLY A 190 9.85 -24.08 -18.06
N VAL A 191 10.55 -25.16 -18.42
CA VAL A 191 11.96 -25.18 -18.85
C VAL A 191 12.23 -24.26 -20.05
N ASP A 192 11.26 -24.13 -20.94
CA ASP A 192 11.32 -23.34 -22.17
C ASP A 192 11.43 -21.83 -21.91
N ARG A 193 11.04 -21.36 -20.71
CA ARG A 193 10.99 -19.93 -20.36
C ARG A 193 12.01 -19.50 -19.31
N ILE A 194 13.01 -20.34 -19.02
CA ILE A 194 14.11 -20.00 -18.09
C ILE A 194 14.83 -18.71 -18.51
N GLN A 195 15.04 -18.51 -19.81
CA GLN A 195 15.72 -17.31 -20.30
C GLN A 195 14.91 -16.03 -20.04
N GLU A 196 13.59 -16.13 -19.94
CA GLU A 196 12.74 -14.99 -19.59
C GLU A 196 12.90 -14.61 -18.12
N ALA A 197 12.95 -15.59 -17.22
CA ALA A 197 13.22 -15.36 -15.81
C ALA A 197 14.61 -14.74 -15.58
N VAL A 198 15.62 -15.18 -16.34
CA VAL A 198 16.97 -14.60 -16.29
C VAL A 198 16.96 -13.15 -16.80
N ARG A 199 16.29 -12.88 -17.92
CA ARG A 199 16.14 -11.51 -18.45
C ARG A 199 15.36 -10.61 -17.51
N TRP A 200 14.37 -11.15 -16.79
CA TRP A 200 13.67 -10.42 -15.75
C TRP A 200 14.60 -10.06 -14.60
N GLY A 201 15.34 -11.03 -14.08
CA GLY A 201 16.29 -10.83 -12.99
C GLY A 201 15.64 -10.32 -11.70
N LYS A 202 16.47 -9.95 -10.74
CA LYS A 202 16.02 -9.39 -9.45
C LYS A 202 15.99 -7.88 -9.54
N ARG A 203 14.84 -7.27 -9.25
CA ARG A 203 14.68 -5.81 -9.26
C ARG A 203 13.78 -5.33 -8.15
N ARG A 204 13.83 -4.04 -7.82
CA ARG A 204 12.93 -3.41 -6.84
C ARG A 204 11.97 -2.51 -7.58
N VAL A 205 10.67 -2.75 -7.43
CA VAL A 205 9.61 -2.03 -8.15
C VAL A 205 8.48 -1.68 -7.19
N GLU A 206 7.71 -0.65 -7.54
CA GLU A 206 6.44 -0.33 -6.88
C GLU A 206 5.35 -1.22 -7.49
N VAL A 207 4.79 -2.11 -6.69
CA VAL A 207 3.72 -3.04 -7.07
C VAL A 207 2.39 -2.45 -6.62
N THR A 208 1.36 -2.57 -7.46
CA THR A 208 0.01 -2.10 -7.14
C THR A 208 -0.91 -3.30 -6.88
N ILE A 209 -1.67 -3.29 -5.80
CA ILE A 209 -2.78 -4.25 -5.61
C ILE A 209 -3.98 -3.74 -6.41
N ILE A 210 -4.50 -4.59 -7.29
CA ILE A 210 -5.69 -4.32 -8.10
C ILE A 210 -6.92 -4.86 -7.36
N PRO A 211 -8.03 -4.12 -7.29
CA PRO A 211 -9.29 -4.59 -6.71
C PRO A 211 -9.90 -5.80 -7.44
#